data_AF-A0A920B4W9-F1
#
_entry.id   AF-A0A920B4W9-F1
#
_cell.length_a   1.000
_cell.length_b   1.000
_cell.length_c   1.000
_cell.angle_alpha   90.00
_cell.angle_beta   90.00
_cell.angle_gamma   90.00
#
_symmetry.space_group_name_H-M   'P 1'
#
loop_
_entity.id
_entity.type
_entity.pdbx_description
1 polymer ?
#
loop_
_entity_poly.entity_id
_entity_poly.type
_entity_poly.pdbx_seq_one_letter_code
_entity_poly.pdbx_strand_id
1 'polypeptide(L)'
;MSVGKTTGFYKPFEDILHKNSFIPFPEDWLGNNQLEESERLAMNAAYKIVEKEKDKIAAVILEPLVQGAGGMKICRKEFLDKLVKMFKDQGILVIFDEVMTGFGRTGKCLQQII
;
A
#
# COMPACT_ATOMS: atom_id res chain seq x y z
N MET A 1 9.75 9.32 2.10
CA MET A 1 8.83 9.97 1.15
C MET A 1 7.82 10.80 1.92
N SER A 2 7.36 11.95 1.43
CA SER A 2 6.37 12.80 2.14
C SER A 2 5.04 12.09 2.46
N VAL A 3 4.71 11.07 1.66
CA VAL A 3 3.53 10.19 1.81
C VAL A 3 3.79 8.93 2.66
N GLY A 4 5.03 8.73 3.11
CA GLY A 4 5.43 7.59 3.92
C GLY A 4 4.97 7.72 5.38
N LYS A 5 5.08 6.62 6.12
CA LYS A 5 4.71 6.55 7.54
C LYS A 5 5.90 6.11 8.38
N THR A 6 5.91 6.56 9.65
CA THR A 6 6.53 5.84 10.78
C THR A 6 8.00 5.49 10.63
N THR A 7 8.81 6.53 10.62
CA THR A 7 10.19 6.46 11.14
C THR A 7 10.40 7.68 12.03
N GLY A 8 11.37 7.65 12.95
CA GLY A 8 11.72 8.81 13.78
C GLY A 8 12.04 10.07 12.95
N PHE A 9 12.30 9.92 11.65
CA PHE A 9 12.61 10.99 10.71
C PHE A 9 11.43 11.94 10.41
N TYR A 10 10.18 11.52 10.61
CA TYR A 10 9.00 12.35 10.29
C TYR A 10 8.56 13.26 11.45
N LYS A 11 8.87 12.86 12.69
CA LYS A 11 8.41 13.55 13.91
C LYS A 11 8.78 15.05 13.93
N PRO A 12 9.96 15.49 13.48
CA PRO A 12 10.29 16.93 13.44
C PRO A 12 9.47 17.76 12.44
N PHE A 13 8.79 17.11 11.48
CA PHE A 13 8.10 17.76 10.36
C PHE A 13 6.59 17.49 10.36
N GLU A 14 6.05 16.88 11.41
CA GLU A 14 4.65 16.43 11.45
C GLU A 14 3.65 17.58 11.22
N ASP A 15 3.97 18.79 11.70
CA ASP A 15 3.11 19.97 11.59
C ASP A 15 3.01 20.55 10.17
N ILE A 16 4.02 20.28 9.31
CA ILE A 16 4.08 20.80 7.93
C ILE A 16 3.72 19.75 6.88
N LEU A 17 3.67 18.47 7.25
CA LEU A 17 3.36 17.39 6.33
C LEU A 17 1.86 17.26 6.09
N HIS A 18 1.50 16.88 4.86
CA HIS A 18 0.12 16.56 4.53
C HIS A 18 -0.38 15.36 5.35
N LYS A 19 -1.61 15.47 5.84
CA LYS A 19 -2.27 14.38 6.57
C LYS A 19 -2.73 13.32 5.57
N ASN A 20 -2.11 12.14 5.63
CA ASN A 20 -2.43 11.01 4.77
C ASN A 20 -3.18 9.92 5.55
N SER A 21 -4.07 9.21 4.86
CA SER A 21 -4.72 8.01 5.37
C SER A 21 -3.88 6.78 5.02
N PHE A 22 -3.77 5.84 5.96
CA PHE A 22 -2.94 4.64 5.80
C PHE A 22 -3.75 3.36 5.94
N ILE A 23 -3.42 2.38 5.11
CA ILE A 23 -3.97 1.02 5.17
C ILE A 23 -2.93 0.13 5.85
N PRO A 24 -3.32 -0.74 6.79
CA PRO A 24 -2.39 -1.70 7.39
C PRO A 24 -1.88 -2.67 6.33
N PHE A 25 -0.61 -3.04 6.42
CA PHE A 25 -0.04 -4.07 5.55
C PHE A 25 -0.50 -5.46 6.03
N PRO A 26 -0.86 -6.39 5.11
CA PRO A 26 -1.19 -7.75 5.49
C PRO A 26 0.07 -8.54 5.87
N GLU A 27 0.54 -8.35 7.09
CA GLU A 27 1.73 -9.00 7.62
C GLU A 27 1.48 -10.47 7.99
N ASP A 28 2.33 -11.39 7.51
CA ASP A 28 2.30 -12.82 7.91
C ASP A 28 3.71 -13.37 8.24
N TRP A 29 4.71 -12.49 8.33
CA TRP A 29 6.12 -12.88 8.50
C TRP A 29 6.42 -13.59 9.84
N LEU A 30 5.53 -13.48 10.82
CA LEU A 30 5.63 -14.17 12.12
C LEU A 30 5.20 -15.65 12.05
N GLY A 31 4.72 -16.14 10.90
CA GLY A 31 4.35 -17.54 10.71
C GLY A 31 3.13 -17.97 11.55
N ASN A 32 2.27 -17.02 11.90
CA ASN A 32 1.02 -17.30 12.63
C ASN A 32 -0.10 -17.82 11.71
N ASN A 33 0.16 -17.90 10.39
CA ASN A 33 -0.77 -18.33 9.35
C ASN A 33 -2.07 -17.48 9.33
N GLN A 34 -1.98 -16.19 9.64
CA GLN A 34 -3.12 -15.27 9.67
C GLN A 34 -3.17 -14.35 8.45
N LEU A 35 -2.51 -14.73 7.36
CA LEU A 35 -2.44 -13.93 6.13
C LEU A 35 -3.82 -13.53 5.61
N GLU A 36 -4.76 -14.46 5.52
CA GLU A 36 -6.10 -14.19 4.99
C GLU A 36 -6.88 -13.19 5.86
N GLU A 37 -6.76 -13.31 7.18
CA GLU A 37 -7.38 -12.38 8.11
C GLU A 37 -6.73 -10.99 8.00
N SER A 38 -5.40 -10.94 7.89
CA SER A 38 -4.65 -9.69 7.74
C SER A 38 -4.97 -8.98 6.43
N GLU A 39 -5.12 -9.71 5.33
CA GLU A 39 -5.60 -9.20 4.05
C GLU A 39 -7.04 -8.68 4.14
N ARG A 40 -7.92 -9.40 4.83
CA ARG A 40 -9.30 -8.97 5.07
C ARG A 40 -9.35 -7.68 5.88
N LEU A 41 -8.52 -7.55 6.91
CA LEU A 41 -8.40 -6.33 7.71
C LEU A 41 -7.90 -5.15 6.87
N ALA A 42 -6.90 -5.36 6.02
CA ALA A 42 -6.39 -4.34 5.10
C ALA A 42 -7.45 -3.89 4.09
N MET A 43 -8.16 -4.84 3.46
CA MET A 43 -9.26 -4.52 2.54
C MET A 43 -10.38 -3.74 3.25
N ASN A 44 -10.79 -4.17 4.44
CA ASN A 44 -11.83 -3.49 5.21
C ASN A 44 -11.41 -2.05 5.60
N ALA A 45 -10.15 -1.85 5.97
CA ALA A 45 -9.62 -0.52 6.25
C ALA A 45 -9.64 0.37 4.99
N ALA A 46 -9.26 -0.17 3.85
CA ALA A 46 -9.31 0.53 2.56
C ALA A 46 -10.74 0.96 2.20
N TYR A 47 -11.72 0.06 2.35
CA TYR A 47 -13.14 0.37 2.13
C TYR A 47 -13.64 1.48 3.05
N LYS A 48 -13.31 1.43 4.34
CA LYS A 48 -13.71 2.46 5.31
C LYS A 48 -13.14 3.83 4.97
N ILE A 49 -11.89 3.89 4.49
CA ILE A 49 -11.27 5.15 4.06
C ILE A 49 -12.00 5.73 2.85
N VAL A 50 -12.27 4.89 1.84
CA VAL A 50 -12.99 5.31 0.63
C VAL A 50 -14.42 5.75 0.99
N GLU A 51 -15.17 4.98 1.77
CA GLU A 51 -16.54 5.31 2.18
C GLU A 51 -16.61 6.68 2.90
N LYS A 52 -15.64 6.96 3.78
CA LYS A 52 -15.63 8.18 4.57
C LYS A 52 -15.18 9.42 3.79
N GLU A 53 -14.23 9.27 2.87
CA GLU A 53 -13.47 10.40 2.31
C GLU A 53 -13.26 10.35 0.79
N LYS A 54 -14.00 9.53 0.04
CA LYS A 54 -13.84 9.32 -1.42
C LYS A 54 -13.51 10.60 -2.21
N ASP A 55 -14.34 11.63 -2.08
CA ASP A 55 -14.23 12.88 -2.87
C ASP A 55 -13.03 13.74 -2.48
N LYS A 56 -12.32 13.38 -1.40
CA LYS A 56 -11.08 14.03 -0.94
C LYS A 56 -9.83 13.25 -1.30
N ILE A 57 -9.96 12.03 -1.82
CA ILE A 57 -8.83 11.16 -2.16
C ILE A 57 -8.43 11.44 -3.61
N ALA A 58 -7.26 12.05 -3.80
CA ALA A 58 -6.70 12.26 -5.14
C ALA A 58 -6.11 10.96 -5.73
N ALA A 59 -5.35 10.21 -4.92
CA ALA A 59 -4.66 9.01 -5.34
C ALA A 59 -4.38 8.08 -4.15
N VAL A 60 -4.14 6.81 -4.45
CA VAL A 60 -3.44 5.86 -3.58
C VAL A 60 -2.02 5.66 -4.11
N ILE A 61 -1.05 5.60 -3.20
CA ILE A 61 0.34 5.24 -3.51
C ILE A 61 0.70 3.95 -2.77
N LEU A 62 1.35 3.02 -3.46
CA LEU A 62 1.78 1.76 -2.87
C LEU A 62 3.06 1.25 -3.52
N GLU A 63 3.88 0.56 -2.73
CA GLU A 63 5.02 -0.23 -3.22
C GLU A 63 4.49 -1.60 -3.68
N PRO A 64 4.64 -1.96 -4.95
CA PRO A 64 3.98 -3.13 -5.51
C PRO A 64 4.69 -4.43 -5.14
N LEU A 65 3.92 -5.44 -4.72
CA LEU A 65 4.37 -6.75 -4.22
C LEU A 65 5.22 -6.73 -2.95
N VAL A 66 6.19 -5.82 -2.86
CA VAL A 66 7.19 -5.77 -1.80
C VAL A 66 7.34 -4.35 -1.28
N GLN A 67 7.11 -4.15 0.02
CA GLN A 67 7.52 -2.94 0.72
C GLN A 67 8.97 -3.04 1.16
N GLY A 68 9.85 -2.25 0.56
CA GLY A 68 11.29 -2.28 0.79
C GLY A 68 11.69 -1.73 2.15
N ALA A 69 11.64 -0.40 2.28
CA ALA A 69 12.07 0.29 3.50
C ALA A 69 11.18 -0.03 4.72
N GLY A 70 9.97 -0.54 4.48
CA GLY A 70 9.06 -1.04 5.51
C GLY A 70 9.46 -2.39 6.12
N GLY A 71 10.54 -3.02 5.64
CA GLY A 71 11.08 -4.28 6.16
C GLY A 71 10.99 -5.46 5.19
N MET A 72 11.10 -5.24 3.88
CA MET A 72 10.99 -6.27 2.83
C MET A 72 9.69 -7.09 2.95
N LYS A 73 8.57 -6.43 3.25
CA LYS A 73 7.28 -7.10 3.47
C LYS A 73 6.65 -7.45 2.14
N ILE A 74 6.31 -8.73 1.95
CA ILE A 74 5.75 -9.26 0.70
C ILE A 74 4.25 -9.50 0.86
N CYS A 75 3.45 -9.10 -0.12
CA CYS A 75 2.03 -9.42 -0.19
C CYS A 75 1.73 -10.34 -1.37
N ARG A 76 0.61 -11.08 -1.29
CA ARG A 76 0.12 -11.89 -2.41
C ARG A 76 -0.32 -11.01 -3.56
N LYS A 77 -0.11 -11.49 -4.79
CA LYS A 77 -0.51 -10.77 -6.01
C LYS A 77 -2.03 -10.60 -6.04
N GLU A 78 -2.78 -11.62 -5.66
CA GLU A 78 -4.24 -11.64 -5.67
C GLU A 78 -4.83 -10.57 -4.74
N PHE A 79 -4.18 -10.31 -3.60
CA PHE A 79 -4.56 -9.23 -2.70
C PHE A 79 -4.31 -7.86 -3.35
N LEU A 80 -3.11 -7.68 -3.94
CA LEU A 80 -2.76 -6.44 -4.61
C LEU A 80 -3.70 -6.12 -5.77
N ASP A 81 -4.01 -7.10 -6.60
CA ASP A 81 -4.94 -6.96 -7.73
C ASP A 81 -6.33 -6.52 -7.24
N LYS A 82 -6.85 -7.15 -6.17
CA LYS A 82 -8.14 -6.78 -5.56
C LYS A 82 -8.13 -5.36 -5.02
N LEU A 83 -7.06 -4.97 -4.33
CA LEU A 83 -6.91 -3.64 -3.76
C LEU A 83 -6.86 -2.57 -4.85
N VAL A 84 -6.05 -2.79 -5.89
CA VAL A 84 -5.92 -1.90 -7.05
C VAL A 84 -7.25 -1.79 -7.79
N LYS A 85 -7.94 -2.91 -8.02
CA LYS A 85 -9.25 -2.91 -8.67
C LYS A 85 -10.26 -2.07 -7.88
N MET A 86 -10.30 -2.24 -6.56
CA MET A 86 -11.20 -1.47 -5.69
C MET A 86 -10.99 0.04 -5.83
N PHE A 87 -9.74 0.52 -5.83
CA PHE A 87 -9.47 1.95 -6.04
C PHE A 87 -9.83 2.43 -7.46
N LYS A 88 -9.49 1.66 -8.48
CA LYS A 88 -9.82 1.99 -9.88
C LYS A 88 -11.33 2.05 -10.12
N ASP A 89 -12.10 1.10 -9.57
CA ASP A 89 -13.56 1.07 -9.66
C ASP A 89 -14.21 2.31 -9.03
N GLN A 90 -13.52 2.94 -8.07
CA GLN A 90 -13.96 4.16 -7.40
C GLN A 90 -13.47 5.43 -8.07
N GLY A 91 -12.74 5.34 -9.18
CA GLY A 91 -12.17 6.47 -9.91
C GLY A 91 -10.95 7.10 -9.23
N ILE A 92 -10.33 6.41 -8.28
CA ILE A 92 -9.15 6.90 -7.54
C ILE A 92 -7.88 6.52 -8.33
N LEU A 93 -6.97 7.48 -8.51
CA LEU A 93 -5.69 7.24 -9.18
C LEU A 93 -4.83 6.26 -8.38
N VAL A 94 -4.16 5.34 -9.06
CA VAL A 94 -3.24 4.37 -8.44
C VAL A 94 -1.82 4.68 -8.91
N ILE A 95 -0.94 4.95 -7.95
CA ILE A 95 0.49 5.21 -8.19
C ILE A 95 1.28 4.04 -7.61
N PHE A 96 2.03 3.36 -8.47
CA PHE A 96 3.00 2.34 -8.05
C PHE A 96 4.36 3.00 -7.82
N ASP A 97 4.90 2.88 -6.61
CA ASP A 97 6.28 3.27 -6.31
C ASP A 97 7.23 2.12 -6.65
N GLU A 98 7.87 2.22 -7.81
CA GLU A 98 8.82 1.23 -8.33
C GLU A 98 10.29 1.56 -8.05
N VAL A 99 10.59 2.52 -7.16
CA VAL A 99 11.99 2.89 -6.87
C VAL A 99 12.81 1.66 -6.43
N MET A 100 12.21 0.75 -5.64
CA MET A 100 12.86 -0.51 -5.26
C MET A 100 12.54 -1.68 -6.20
N THR A 101 11.28 -1.82 -6.61
CA THR A 101 10.76 -3.03 -7.26
C THR A 101 10.93 -3.03 -8.78
N GLY A 102 11.23 -1.87 -9.37
CA GLY A 102 11.43 -1.70 -10.80
C GLY A 102 12.62 -2.49 -11.36
N PHE A 103 12.76 -2.44 -12.69
CA PHE A 103 13.88 -3.02 -13.44
C PHE A 103 14.19 -4.50 -13.11
N GLY A 104 13.16 -5.30 -12.88
CA GLY A 104 13.29 -6.75 -12.72
C GLY A 104 13.72 -7.22 -11.33
N ARG A 105 13.69 -6.36 -10.30
CA ARG A 105 14.02 -6.75 -8.92
C ARG A 105 13.19 -7.93 -8.41
N THR A 106 11.95 -8.04 -8.87
CA THR A 106 10.99 -9.12 -8.53
C THR A 106 10.99 -10.27 -9.56
N GLY A 107 11.98 -10.32 -10.45
CA GLY A 107 12.13 -11.35 -11.49
C GLY A 107 11.45 -11.03 -12.83
N LYS A 108 10.56 -10.04 -12.87
CA LYS A 108 9.97 -9.49 -14.11
C LYS A 108 9.83 -7.96 -13.99
N CYS A 109 9.73 -7.27 -15.12
CA CYS A 109 9.28 -5.87 -15.08
C CYS A 109 7.85 -5.80 -14.58
N LEU A 110 7.55 -4.80 -13.75
CA LEU A 110 6.30 -4.74 -13.02
C LEU A 110 5.07 -4.57 -13.92
N GLN A 111 5.23 -3.91 -15.07
CA GLN A 111 4.19 -3.82 -16.11
C GLN A 111 3.79 -5.20 -16.69
N GLN A 112 4.57 -6.25 -16.44
CA GLN A 112 4.26 -7.63 -16.81
C GLN A 112 3.64 -8.43 -15.65
N ILE A 113 3.50 -7.81 -14.48
CA ILE A 113 3.03 -8.43 -13.24
C ILE A 113 1.64 -7.91 -12.88
N ILE A 114 1.33 -6.62 -13.09
CA ILE A 114 0.12 -5.95 -12.57
C ILE A 114 -0.70 -5.31 -13.67
#